data_AF-W4G3L0-F1
#
_entry.id   AF-W4G3L0-F1
#
_cell.length_a   1.000
_cell.length_b   1.000
_cell.length_c   1.000
_cell.angle_alpha   90.00
_cell.angle_beta   90.00
_cell.angle_gamma   90.00
#
_symmetry.space_group_name_H-M   'P 1'
#
loop_
_entity.id
_entity.type
_entity.pdbx_description
1 polymer ?
#
loop_
_entity_poly.entity_id
_entity_poly.type
_entity_poly.pdbx_seq_one_letter_code
_entity_poly.pdbx_strand_id
1 'polypeptide(L)'
;MNMDVLSDAQIAALNQAKCGIRIENEKYIRAHPELDGIIRALVKGVLKDRPTNVTAYAYHFFQRDVATLTAAISATSHPTTSTTT
;
A
#
# COMPACT_ATOMS: atom_id res chain seq x y z
N MET A 1 31.00 4.71 -15.82
CA MET A 1 30.30 3.65 -15.06
C MET A 1 29.42 2.91 -16.05
N ASN A 2 29.77 1.67 -16.40
CA ASN A 2 28.93 0.86 -17.28
C ASN A 2 27.73 0.41 -16.44
N MET A 3 26.59 1.06 -16.68
CA MET A 3 25.30 0.57 -16.19
C MET A 3 25.08 -0.76 -16.91
N ASP A 4 25.14 -1.87 -16.17
CA ASP A 4 24.94 -3.21 -16.69
C ASP A 4 23.49 -3.30 -17.21
N VAL A 5 23.32 -2.97 -18.49
CA VAL A 5 22.02 -2.96 -19.15
C VAL A 5 21.70 -4.40 -19.48
N LEU A 6 20.70 -4.93 -18.78
CA LEU A 6 20.12 -6.23 -19.06
C LEU A 6 19.78 -6.35 -20.55
N SER A 7 20.06 -7.51 -21.13
CA SER A 7 19.63 -7.80 -22.51
C SER A 7 18.10 -7.81 -22.60
N ASP A 8 17.56 -7.63 -23.80
CA ASP A 8 16.11 -7.64 -24.02
C ASP A 8 15.45 -8.94 -23.52
N ALA A 9 16.15 -10.07 -23.67
CA ALA A 9 15.69 -11.36 -23.15
C ALA A 9 15.65 -11.39 -21.60
N GLN A 10 16.65 -10.80 -20.93
CA GLN A 10 16.67 -10.68 -19.48
C GLN A 10 15.59 -9.72 -18.97
N ILE A 11 15.35 -8.62 -19.68
CA ILE A 11 14.25 -7.68 -19.38
C ILE A 11 12.90 -8.38 -19.51
N ALA A 12 12.69 -9.15 -20.58
CA ALA A 12 11.46 -9.90 -20.80
C ALA A 12 11.21 -10.93 -19.69
N ALA A 13 12.23 -11.73 -19.34
CA ALA A 13 12.15 -12.70 -18.26
C ALA A 13 11.88 -12.03 -16.90
N LEU A 14 12.54 -10.90 -16.62
CA LEU A 14 12.32 -10.12 -15.40
C LEU A 14 10.88 -9.58 -15.33
N ASN A 15 10.34 -9.07 -16.43
CA ASN A 15 8.97 -8.57 -16.49
C ASN A 15 7.96 -9.70 -16.26
N GLN A 16 8.19 -10.88 -16.82
CA GLN A 16 7.35 -12.05 -16.58
C GLN A 16 7.37 -12.46 -15.10
N ALA A 17 8.54 -12.50 -14.47
CA ALA A 17 8.67 -12.80 -13.04
C ALA A 17 7.95 -11.75 -12.17
N LYS A 18 8.09 -10.46 -12.50
CA LYS A 18 7.39 -9.36 -11.81
C LYS A 18 5.87 -9.51 -11.89
N CYS A 19 5.32 -9.97 -13.00
CA CYS A 19 3.88 -10.21 -13.11
C CYS A 19 3.41 -11.27 -12.10
N GLY A 20 4.14 -12.39 -11.97
CA GLY A 20 3.84 -13.42 -10.96
C GLY A 20 3.86 -12.86 -9.54
N ILE A 21 4.91 -12.13 -9.19
CA ILE A 21 5.06 -11.47 -7.88
C ILE A 21 3.91 -10.50 -7.61
N ARG A 22 3.50 -9.71 -8.60
CA ARG A 22 2.38 -8.75 -8.45
C ARG A 22 1.06 -9.45 -8.17
N ILE A 23 0.81 -10.58 -8.82
CA ILE A 23 -0.40 -11.39 -8.58
C ILE A 23 -0.39 -11.96 -7.16
N GLU A 24 0.75 -12.48 -6.71
CA GLU A 24 0.89 -13.04 -5.37
C GLU A 24 0.77 -11.97 -4.27
N ASN A 25 1.40 -10.81 -4.46
CA ASN A 25 1.26 -9.67 -3.56
C ASN A 25 -0.21 -9.21 -3.44
N GLU A 26 -0.93 -9.13 -4.56
CA GLU A 26 -2.35 -8.75 -4.55
C GLU A 26 -3.20 -9.79 -3.79
N LYS A 27 -2.94 -11.09 -4.00
CA LYS A 27 -3.61 -12.16 -3.24
C LYS A 27 -3.32 -12.04 -1.75
N TYR A 28 -2.07 -11.78 -1.39
CA TYR A 28 -1.64 -11.58 -0.01
C TYR A 28 -2.36 -10.37 0.61
N ILE A 29 -2.33 -9.20 -0.04
CA ILE A 29 -2.99 -7.99 0.46
C ILE A 29 -4.50 -8.23 0.65
N ARG A 30 -5.16 -8.91 -0.31
CA ARG A 30 -6.59 -9.23 -0.20
C ARG A 30 -6.92 -10.19 0.93
N ALA A 31 -6.02 -11.10 1.27
CA ALA A 31 -6.20 -12.05 2.37
C ALA A 31 -6.01 -11.42 3.75
N HIS A 32 -5.41 -10.22 3.84
CA HIS A 32 -5.05 -9.54 5.09
C HIS A 32 -5.80 -8.21 5.22
N PRO A 33 -7.04 -8.21 5.76
CA PRO A 33 -7.88 -7.02 5.87
C PRO A 33 -7.27 -5.88 6.70
N GLU A 34 -6.35 -6.20 7.62
CA GLU A 34 -5.56 -5.22 8.37
C GLU A 34 -4.69 -4.33 7.47
N LEU A 35 -4.22 -4.87 6.33
CA LEU A 35 -3.44 -4.12 5.35
C LEU A 35 -4.32 -3.18 4.51
N ASP A 36 -5.57 -3.58 4.24
CA ASP A 36 -6.51 -2.71 3.52
C ASP A 36 -6.79 -1.42 4.32
N GLY A 37 -6.97 -1.55 5.64
CA GLY A 37 -7.16 -0.41 6.54
C GLY A 37 -5.99 0.57 6.52
N ILE A 38 -4.75 0.07 6.64
CA ILE A 38 -3.56 0.94 6.70
C ILE A 38 -3.30 1.63 5.35
N ILE A 39 -3.54 0.92 4.24
CA ILE A 39 -3.41 1.49 2.89
C ILE A 39 -4.45 2.59 2.68
N ARG A 40 -5.71 2.38 3.07
CA ARG A 40 -6.76 3.41 2.99
C ARG A 40 -6.41 4.65 3.82
N ALA A 41 -5.90 4.46 5.04
CA ALA A 41 -5.51 5.56 5.92
C ALA A 41 -4.39 6.40 5.29
N LEU A 42 -3.37 5.76 4.71
CA LEU A 42 -2.30 6.45 3.98
C LEU A 42 -2.85 7.22 2.78
N VAL A 43 -3.64 6.57 1.92
CA VAL A 43 -4.22 7.19 0.72
C VAL A 43 -5.09 8.39 1.10
N LYS A 44 -5.91 8.27 2.13
CA LYS A 44 -6.74 9.37 2.65
C LYS A 44 -5.87 10.55 3.11
N GLY A 45 -4.77 10.27 3.82
CA GLY A 45 -3.80 11.29 4.24
C GLY A 45 -3.17 12.01 3.05
N VAL A 46 -2.67 11.26 2.06
CA VAL A 46 -2.05 11.82 0.84
C VAL A 46 -3.04 12.69 0.06
N LEU A 47 -4.28 12.23 -0.11
CA LEU A 47 -5.31 13.00 -0.84
C LEU A 47 -5.73 14.27 -0.11
N LYS A 48 -5.74 14.25 1.23
CA LYS A 48 -6.06 15.39 2.08
C LYS A 48 -4.94 16.43 2.07
N ASP A 49 -3.71 15.99 2.34
CA ASP A 49 -2.58 16.88 2.59
C ASP A 49 -1.85 17.27 1.29
N ARG A 50 -2.12 16.57 0.18
CA ARG A 50 -1.55 16.80 -1.16
C ARG A 50 -0.05 17.11 -1.14
N PRO A 51 0.77 16.22 -0.56
CA PRO A 51 2.19 16.50 -0.39
C PRO A 51 2.91 16.56 -1.75
N THR A 52 3.90 17.45 -1.85
CA THR A 52 4.77 17.54 -3.04
C THR A 52 5.62 16.28 -3.24
N ASN A 53 5.93 15.56 -2.16
CA ASN A 53 6.66 14.29 -2.19
C ASN A 53 5.89 13.21 -1.42
N VAL A 54 5.24 12.31 -2.16
CA VAL A 54 4.43 11.21 -1.60
C VAL A 54 5.30 10.18 -0.87
N THR A 55 6.52 9.92 -1.34
CA THR A 55 7.43 8.95 -0.72
C THR A 55 7.87 9.40 0.67
N ALA A 56 8.29 10.67 0.80
CA ALA A 56 8.64 11.26 2.09
C ALA A 56 7.44 11.28 3.04
N TYR A 57 6.24 11.60 2.51
CA TYR A 57 5.00 11.53 3.30
C TYR A 57 4.73 10.13 3.83
N ALA A 58 4.84 9.09 2.98
CA ALA A 58 4.65 7.70 3.38
C ALA A 58 5.65 7.28 4.46
N TYR A 59 6.93 7.68 4.32
CA TYR A 59 7.94 7.44 5.35
C TYR A 59 7.52 8.01 6.72
N HIS A 60 7.13 9.29 6.76
CA HIS A 60 6.67 9.91 8.00
C HIS A 60 5.36 9.30 8.52
N PHE A 61 4.47 8.87 7.64
CA PHE A 61 3.24 8.18 8.02
C PHE A 61 3.55 6.87 8.76
N PHE A 62 4.43 6.03 8.21
CA PHE A 62 4.79 4.73 8.79
C PHE A 62 5.81 4.80 9.94
N GLN A 63 6.46 5.94 10.17
CA GLN A 63 7.29 6.17 11.35
C GLN A 63 6.49 6.30 12.66
N ARG A 64 5.16 6.48 12.58
CA ARG A 64 4.29 6.58 13.74
C ARG A 64 4.20 5.23 14.46
N ASP A 65 3.94 5.27 15.76
CA ASP A 65 3.78 4.04 16.54
C ASP A 65 2.56 3.24 16.09
N VAL A 66 2.59 1.93 16.36
CA VAL A 66 1.55 0.97 15.95
C VAL A 66 0.18 1.34 16.54
N ALA A 67 0.12 1.91 17.75
CA ALA A 67 -1.15 2.30 18.36
C ALA A 67 -1.76 3.51 17.61
N THR A 68 -0.95 4.49 17.23
CA THR A 68 -1.37 5.63 16.40
C THR A 68 -1.87 5.19 15.02
N LEU A 69 -1.20 4.23 14.39
CA LEU A 69 -1.64 3.67 13.10
C LEU A 69 -2.96 2.90 13.23
N THR A 70 -3.09 2.08 14.28
CA THR A 70 -4.32 1.32 14.55
C THR A 70 -5.50 2.25 14.81
N ALA A 71 -5.30 3.33 15.56
CA ALA A 71 -6.33 4.34 15.80
C ALA A 71 -6.79 5.03 14.50
N ALA A 72 -5.85 5.33 13.58
CA ALA A 72 -6.18 5.91 12.28
C ALA A 72 -7.02 4.96 11.40
N ILE A 73 -6.78 3.65 11.50
CA ILE A 73 -7.56 2.62 10.81
C ILE A 73 -8.99 2.55 11.40
N SER A 74 -9.11 2.45 12.72
CA SER A 74 -10.41 2.38 13.42
C SER A 74 -11.29 3.62 13.21
N ALA A 75 -10.68 4.81 13.09
CA ALA A 75 -11.40 6.06 12.79
C ALA A 75 -11.95 6.14 11.35
N THR A 76 -11.57 5.20 10.47
CA THR A 76 -12.04 5.15 9.08
C THR A 76 -13.05 4.04 8.80
N SER A 77 -13.22 3.07 9.72
CA SER A 77 -14.33 2.13 9.71
C SER A 77 -15.64 2.85 10.03
N HIS A 78 -16.51 2.98 9.03
CA HIS A 78 -17.91 3.38 9.25
C HIS A 78 -18.59 2.38 10.20
N PRO A 79 -19.49 2.81 11.10
CA PRO A 79 -20.38 1.89 11.78
C PRO A 79 -21.26 1.25 10.70
N THR A 80 -21.14 -0.06 10.53
CA THR A 80 -22.16 -0.83 9.80
C THR A 80 -23.45 -0.69 10.60
N THR A 81 -24.33 0.22 10.19
CA THR A 81 -25.72 0.25 10.63
C THR A 81 -26.36 -1.06 10.18
N SER A 82 -26.38 -2.03 11.08
CA SER A 82 -27.27 -3.18 10.98
C SER A 82 -28.70 -2.65 11.03
N THR A 83 -29.33 -2.51 9.87
CA THR A 83 -30.77 -2.37 9.76
C THR A 83 -31.39 -3.71 10.16
N THR A 84 -31.79 -3.81 11.43
CA THR A 84 -32.73 -4.83 11.90
C THR A 84 -34.07 -4.58 11.22
N THR A 85 -34.58 -5.56 10.49
CA THR A 85 -36.00 -5.66 10.09
C THR A 85 -36.50 -7.01 10.56
#